data_AF-A0AAD7BMM9-F1
#
_entry.id   AF-A0AAD7BMM9-F1
#
_cell.length_a   1.000
_cell.length_b   1.000
_cell.length_c   1.000
_cell.angle_alpha   90.00
_cell.angle_beta   90.00
_cell.angle_gamma   90.00
#
_symmetry.space_group_name_H-M   'P 1'
#
loop_
_entity.id
_entity.type
_entity.pdbx_description
1 polymer ?
#
loop_
_entity_poly.entity_id
_entity_poly.type
_entity_poly.pdbx_seq_one_letter_code
_entity_poly.pdbx_strand_id
1 'polypeptide(L)'
;MSLPSILSKIPRSKRRSSGSNSTTSASSSTPGPLPKDITDQISTELYEHILECLVPDAQSLVACALVCRSWTPRSRFLLLELTVCHPMHVAHHSFDGTKIVWASTHCDLENDNELIYATMDGVYRGSRDDRTSLRLWSHPNISRFEILVDANLFLCLAGGVFLTVPFSTLKTGTCQPSDVIRVNEHIAYFTVAPQTAPGVSGYRVCIAKNSSKSCIIKTFDVDAVESSVGGQQASPLVLTQEFYIPRELYSAQILRRSLAVALKADKLQLGFEIVVLATLDRSKLLSPSPSLDLLPKNCKPMGLYRISDTFLVCFDKIGFYIDRGGNMIRNELVMRWESTCISFGVFSTSSLRRCLCP
;
A
#
# COMPACT_ATOMS: atom_id res chain seq x y z
N MET A 1 7.04 74.07 20.65
CA MET A 1 5.80 73.44 20.15
C MET A 1 5.40 72.35 21.12
N SER A 2 4.31 72.60 21.87
CA SER A 2 3.43 71.66 22.59
C SER A 2 3.96 70.33 23.18
N LEU A 3 4.08 70.35 24.52
CA LEU A 3 3.91 69.27 25.53
C LEU A 3 2.56 68.49 25.40
N PRO A 4 2.21 67.45 26.24
CA PRO A 4 2.95 66.80 27.36
C PRO A 4 2.87 65.24 27.52
N SER A 5 3.82 64.71 28.30
CA SER A 5 3.82 63.72 29.43
C SER A 5 2.56 62.86 29.77
N ILE A 6 2.68 61.63 30.31
CA ILE A 6 2.81 61.35 31.77
C ILE A 6 3.29 59.89 32.07
N LEU A 7 4.22 59.80 33.02
CA LEU A 7 4.71 58.65 33.79
C LEU A 7 3.64 58.03 34.72
N SER A 8 3.72 56.73 34.98
CA SER A 8 3.59 56.05 36.31
C SER A 8 3.16 54.59 36.10
N LYS A 9 3.54 53.57 36.88
CA LYS A 9 4.24 53.42 38.16
C LYS A 9 4.70 51.96 38.25
N ILE A 10 5.92 51.76 38.73
CA ILE A 10 6.41 50.48 39.27
C ILE A 10 5.77 50.26 40.65
N PRO A 11 5.63 49.01 41.13
CA PRO A 11 6.37 48.69 42.36
C PRO A 11 7.18 47.40 42.28
N ARG A 12 8.41 47.50 42.79
CA ARG A 12 9.38 46.44 43.03
C ARG A 12 9.04 45.69 44.32
N SER A 13 9.22 44.38 44.34
CA SER A 13 9.51 43.55 45.53
C SER A 13 9.77 42.12 45.04
N LYS A 14 10.73 41.30 45.48
CA LYS A 14 11.89 41.41 46.36
C LYS A 14 12.83 40.27 45.90
N ARG A 15 14.13 40.55 45.80
CA ARG A 15 15.17 39.52 45.65
C ARG A 15 15.22 38.67 46.91
N ARG A 16 15.20 37.34 46.76
CA ARG A 16 15.89 36.41 47.65
C ARG A 16 16.70 35.44 46.81
N SER A 17 18.00 35.51 47.01
CA SER A 17 19.01 34.60 46.50
C SER A 17 19.09 33.35 47.37
N SER A 18 19.09 32.19 46.74
CA SER A 18 19.78 30.99 47.24
C SER A 18 20.18 30.18 46.02
N GLY A 19 21.48 30.07 45.80
CA GLY A 19 22.04 29.35 44.67
C GLY A 19 21.97 27.84 44.84
N SER A 20 22.01 27.15 43.71
CA SER A 20 22.61 25.82 43.59
C SER A 20 22.96 25.59 42.12
N ASN A 21 24.24 25.31 41.88
CA ASN A 21 24.78 24.83 40.62
C ASN A 21 24.07 23.56 40.17
N SER A 22 23.70 23.48 38.90
CA SER A 22 23.68 22.21 38.16
C SER A 22 23.71 22.48 36.66
N THR A 23 24.91 22.30 36.10
CA THR A 23 25.21 21.66 34.82
C THR A 23 24.05 21.48 33.83
N THR A 24 24.22 22.17 32.71
CA THR A 24 23.65 21.95 31.39
C THR A 24 23.45 20.47 31.03
N SER A 25 22.19 20.09 30.81
CA SER A 25 21.82 19.02 29.88
C SER A 25 20.85 19.61 28.86
N ALA A 26 21.34 19.85 27.64
CA ALA A 26 20.51 20.25 26.51
C ALA A 26 19.61 19.06 26.12
N SER A 27 18.39 19.02 26.65
CA SER A 27 17.35 18.12 26.18
C SER A 27 16.74 18.71 24.91
N SER A 28 16.92 18.02 23.78
CA SER A 28 16.19 18.25 22.54
C SER A 28 14.70 17.99 22.76
N SER A 29 13.97 18.98 23.26
CA SER A 29 12.52 18.93 23.35
C SER A 29 11.95 19.09 21.95
N THR A 30 11.35 18.03 21.42
CA THR A 30 10.42 18.11 20.29
C THR A 30 9.38 19.19 20.63
N PRO A 31 9.15 20.20 19.77
CA PRO A 31 8.19 21.24 20.08
C PRO A 31 6.81 20.61 20.26
N GLY A 32 6.27 20.71 21.48
CA GLY A 32 4.90 20.31 21.78
C GLY A 32 3.91 21.23 21.06
N PRO A 33 2.66 20.79 20.86
CA PRO A 33 1.63 21.65 20.27
C PRO A 33 1.46 22.93 21.10
N LEU A 34 1.24 24.05 20.40
CA LEU A 34 0.96 25.33 21.05
C LEU A 34 -0.24 25.21 22.00
N PRO A 35 -0.23 25.90 23.16
CA PRO A 35 -1.37 25.94 24.07
C PRO A 35 -2.65 26.38 23.36
N LYS A 36 -3.78 25.73 23.68
CA LYS A 36 -5.10 25.99 23.07
C LYS A 36 -5.49 27.47 23.07
N ASP A 37 -5.13 28.16 24.14
CA ASP A 37 -5.46 29.56 24.39
C ASP A 37 -4.84 30.51 23.34
N ILE A 38 -3.74 30.10 22.71
CA ILE A 38 -3.07 30.84 21.63
C ILE A 38 -3.70 30.46 20.28
N THR A 39 -3.96 29.17 20.05
CA THR A 39 -4.52 28.71 18.78
C THR A 39 -5.95 29.21 18.53
N ASP A 40 -6.75 29.42 19.57
CA ASP A 40 -8.13 29.89 19.44
C ASP A 40 -8.24 31.42 19.20
N GLN A 41 -7.13 32.17 19.36
CA GLN A 41 -7.09 33.63 19.17
C GLN A 41 -6.62 34.07 17.78
N ILE A 42 -6.10 33.14 16.98
CA ILE A 42 -5.61 33.43 15.64
C ILE A 42 -6.79 33.37 14.66
N SER A 43 -6.98 34.40 13.84
CA SER A 43 -8.05 34.43 12.87
C SER A 43 -7.80 33.41 11.75
N THR A 44 -8.89 32.89 11.17
CA THR A 44 -8.84 31.88 10.11
C THR A 44 -8.00 32.33 8.91
N GLU A 45 -8.05 33.62 8.58
CA GLU A 45 -7.30 34.22 7.47
C GLU A 45 -5.78 34.19 7.72
N LEU A 46 -5.36 34.40 8.97
CA LEU A 46 -3.95 34.33 9.33
C LEU A 46 -3.43 32.89 9.27
N TYR A 47 -4.28 31.91 9.64
CA TYR A 47 -3.96 30.49 9.45
C TYR A 47 -3.78 30.12 7.99
N GLU A 48 -4.68 30.57 7.11
CA GLU A 48 -4.57 30.32 5.68
C GLU A 48 -3.29 30.93 5.11
N HIS A 49 -2.94 32.16 5.52
CA HIS A 49 -1.71 32.81 5.09
C HIS A 49 -0.44 32.09 5.57
N ILE A 50 -0.40 31.65 6.83
CA ILE A 50 0.72 30.87 7.36
C ILE A 50 0.90 29.57 6.57
N LEU A 51 -0.20 28.87 6.27
CA LEU A 51 -0.14 27.63 5.50
C LEU A 51 0.31 27.88 4.04
N GLU A 52 -0.13 28.97 3.41
CA GLU A 52 0.35 29.38 2.08
C GLU A 52 1.86 29.64 2.06
N CYS A 53 2.39 30.30 3.10
CA CYS A 53 3.83 30.52 3.23
C CYS A 53 4.63 29.22 3.47
N LEU A 54 3.98 28.19 4.03
CA LEU A 54 4.59 26.90 4.32
C LEU A 54 4.46 25.89 3.15
N VAL A 55 3.71 26.19 2.09
CA VAL A 55 3.61 25.35 0.87
C VAL A 55 4.97 24.86 0.33
N PRO A 56 6.04 25.69 0.24
CA PRO A 56 7.34 25.23 -0.23
C PRO A 56 8.12 24.34 0.76
N ASP A 57 7.70 24.27 2.03
CA ASP A 57 8.32 23.42 3.07
C ASP A 57 7.31 22.40 3.61
N ALA A 58 7.22 21.27 2.91
CA ALA A 58 6.27 20.20 3.19
C ALA A 58 6.38 19.64 4.62
N GLN A 59 7.58 19.60 5.21
CA GLN A 59 7.78 19.05 6.55
C GLN A 59 7.21 19.98 7.62
N SER A 60 7.46 21.29 7.49
CA SER A 60 6.90 22.30 8.37
C SER A 60 5.39 22.45 8.19
N LEU A 61 4.86 22.32 6.97
CA LEU A 61 3.43 22.35 6.73
C LEU A 61 2.69 21.17 7.39
N VAL A 62 3.23 19.94 7.29
CA VAL A 62 2.65 18.75 7.93
C VAL A 62 2.66 18.88 9.45
N ALA A 63 3.77 19.35 10.03
CA ALA A 63 3.87 19.62 11.47
C ALA A 63 2.87 20.70 11.92
N CYS A 64 2.76 21.78 11.16
CA CYS A 64 1.82 22.88 11.43
C CYS A 64 0.36 22.42 11.32
N ALA A 65 0.01 21.63 10.31
CA ALA A 65 -1.34 21.10 10.12
C ALA A 65 -1.78 20.13 11.24
N LEU A 66 -0.85 19.34 11.78
CA LEU A 66 -1.13 18.41 12.90
C LEU A 66 -1.35 19.15 14.22
N VAL A 67 -0.72 20.33 14.40
CA VAL A 67 -0.81 21.13 15.61
C VAL A 67 -1.97 22.13 15.57
N CYS A 68 -2.23 22.77 14.42
CA CYS A 68 -3.11 23.95 14.34
C CYS A 68 -4.61 23.65 14.17
N ARG A 69 -5.06 22.39 14.15
CA ARG A 69 -6.49 22.05 14.00
C ARG A 69 -7.22 22.77 12.84
N SER A 70 -6.50 23.22 11.81
CA SER A 70 -7.11 23.94 10.68
C SER A 70 -7.82 22.95 9.76
N TRP A 71 -9.07 22.62 10.10
CA TRP A 71 -10.02 21.87 9.28
C TRP A 71 -10.70 22.77 8.23
N THR A 72 -10.01 23.79 7.72
CA THR A 72 -10.57 24.60 6.64
C THR A 72 -10.43 23.83 5.30
N PRO A 73 -11.41 23.96 4.38
CA PRO A 73 -11.38 23.27 3.10
C PRO A 73 -10.09 23.54 2.28
N ARG A 74 -9.53 24.75 2.39
CA ARG A 74 -8.32 25.17 1.66
C ARG A 74 -7.05 24.53 2.23
N SER A 75 -6.90 24.44 3.55
CA SER A 75 -5.78 23.70 4.19
C SER A 75 -5.82 22.22 3.85
N ARG A 76 -7.03 21.64 3.79
CA ARG A 76 -7.24 20.25 3.38
C ARG A 76 -6.90 20.05 1.90
N PHE A 77 -7.26 21.01 1.04
CA PHE A 77 -6.87 21.02 -0.37
C PHE A 77 -5.35 21.06 -0.51
N LEU A 78 -4.66 21.99 0.15
CA LEU A 78 -3.19 22.10 0.13
C LEU A 78 -2.49 20.85 0.69
N LEU A 79 -3.02 20.24 1.77
CA LEU A 79 -2.51 18.97 2.32
C LEU A 79 -2.75 17.77 1.39
N LEU A 80 -3.87 17.73 0.68
CA LEU A 80 -4.19 16.67 -0.28
C LEU A 80 -3.45 16.87 -1.62
N GLU A 81 -3.22 18.12 -2.01
CA GLU A 81 -2.40 18.52 -3.16
C GLU A 81 -0.92 18.20 -2.89
N LEU A 82 -0.45 18.34 -1.65
CA LEU A 82 0.88 17.88 -1.21
C LEU A 82 0.92 16.40 -0.84
N THR A 83 -0.22 15.74 -0.64
CA THR A 83 -0.34 14.30 -0.91
C THR A 83 -0.35 14.08 -2.42
N VAL A 84 0.67 14.62 -3.10
CA VAL A 84 1.22 13.92 -4.25
C VAL A 84 1.63 12.58 -3.65
N CYS A 85 0.73 11.59 -3.78
CA CYS A 85 1.15 10.21 -3.97
C CYS A 85 2.03 10.32 -5.19
N HIS A 86 3.31 10.63 -4.96
CA HIS A 86 4.30 10.56 -6.00
C HIS A 86 4.06 9.16 -6.53
N PRO A 87 3.76 8.99 -7.85
CA PRO A 87 3.99 7.68 -8.42
C PRO A 87 5.36 7.34 -7.87
N MET A 88 5.47 6.23 -7.14
CA MET A 88 6.79 5.80 -6.73
C MET A 88 7.51 5.77 -8.07
N HIS A 89 8.38 6.75 -8.30
CA HIS A 89 9.36 6.67 -9.35
C HIS A 89 10.20 5.55 -8.78
N VAL A 90 9.74 4.32 -9.01
CA VAL A 90 10.51 3.10 -8.91
C VAL A 90 11.62 3.42 -9.87
N ALA A 91 12.68 3.98 -9.29
CA ALA A 91 13.64 4.81 -9.97
C ALA A 91 14.06 4.09 -11.23
N HIS A 92 13.93 4.78 -12.38
CA HIS A 92 14.47 4.38 -13.68
C HIS A 92 15.04 2.97 -13.69
N HIS A 93 14.16 2.00 -13.95
CA HIS A 93 14.37 0.55 -14.03
C HIS A 93 15.78 0.12 -14.43
N SER A 94 16.72 0.16 -13.50
CA SER A 94 18.07 -0.31 -13.71
C SER A 94 18.72 -0.50 -12.35
N PHE A 95 18.83 -1.76 -11.95
CA PHE A 95 19.90 -2.16 -11.06
C PHE A 95 20.96 -2.74 -11.98
N ASP A 96 22.14 -2.12 -12.00
CA ASP A 96 23.22 -2.42 -12.95
C ASP A 96 22.77 -2.35 -14.43
N GLY A 97 22.03 -1.31 -14.82
CA GLY A 97 21.56 -1.15 -16.21
C GLY A 97 20.41 -2.07 -16.64
N THR A 98 19.95 -2.99 -15.78
CA THR A 98 18.95 -4.01 -16.14
C THR A 98 17.53 -3.64 -15.71
N LYS A 99 16.58 -3.70 -16.66
CA LYS A 99 15.17 -3.35 -16.42
C LYS A 99 14.51 -4.31 -15.41
N ILE A 100 14.28 -3.81 -14.20
CA ILE A 100 13.50 -4.50 -13.16
C ILE A 100 12.04 -4.55 -13.59
N VAL A 101 11.44 -5.75 -13.54
CA VAL A 101 10.03 -6.00 -13.86
C VAL A 101 9.19 -6.06 -12.58
N TRP A 102 9.74 -6.63 -11.50
CA TRP A 102 9.10 -6.73 -10.19
C TRP A 102 10.16 -6.77 -9.09
N ALA A 103 9.84 -6.27 -7.90
CA ALA A 103 10.73 -6.32 -6.74
C ALA A 103 9.91 -6.53 -5.46
N SER A 104 10.49 -7.22 -4.48
CA SER A 104 9.89 -7.38 -3.15
C SER A 104 10.87 -6.93 -2.07
N THR A 105 10.44 -5.95 -1.28
CA THR A 105 11.14 -5.45 -0.09
C THR A 105 10.67 -6.15 1.19
N HIS A 106 9.70 -7.08 1.09
CA HIS A 106 9.02 -7.70 2.22
C HIS A 106 9.63 -9.02 2.68
N CYS A 107 10.79 -9.38 2.15
CA CYS A 107 11.51 -10.53 2.65
C CYS A 107 12.22 -10.08 3.93
N ASP A 108 11.90 -10.74 5.07
CA ASP A 108 12.76 -10.77 6.27
C ASP A 108 14.09 -11.46 5.90
N LEU A 109 14.83 -10.86 4.98
CA LEU A 109 16.25 -11.14 4.84
C LEU A 109 16.86 -10.55 6.10
N GLU A 110 17.79 -11.28 6.70
CA GLU A 110 18.47 -10.93 7.95
C GLU A 110 19.14 -9.55 7.91
N ASN A 111 19.21 -8.93 6.72
CA ASN A 111 19.70 -7.60 6.43
C ASN A 111 18.64 -6.78 5.67
N ASP A 112 18.22 -5.65 6.22
CA ASP A 112 17.36 -4.62 5.57
C ASP A 112 17.99 -4.03 4.28
N ASN A 113 19.23 -4.43 3.98
CA ASN A 113 20.03 -3.96 2.86
C ASN A 113 19.92 -4.85 1.61
N GLU A 114 19.34 -6.05 1.72
CA GLU A 114 19.19 -6.96 0.59
C GLU A 114 17.81 -6.82 -0.07
N LEU A 115 17.77 -6.87 -1.40
CA LEU A 115 16.55 -6.84 -2.20
C LEU A 115 16.51 -8.05 -3.12
N ILE A 116 15.37 -8.76 -3.15
CA ILE A 116 15.11 -9.72 -4.23
C ILE A 116 14.26 -9.04 -5.29
N TYR A 117 14.70 -9.15 -6.54
CA TYR A 117 14.02 -8.56 -7.68
C TYR A 117 14.06 -9.49 -8.90
N ALA A 118 13.12 -9.28 -9.82
CA ALA A 118 13.00 -10.03 -11.06
C ALA A 118 13.16 -9.11 -12.26
N THR A 119 13.81 -9.64 -13.29
CA THR A 119 14.03 -9.03 -14.59
C THR A 119 13.36 -9.91 -15.66
N MET A 120 13.54 -9.57 -16.94
CA MET A 120 13.01 -10.39 -18.03
C MET A 120 13.66 -11.77 -18.15
N ASP A 121 14.85 -11.97 -17.57
CA ASP A 121 15.67 -13.18 -17.72
C ASP A 121 15.89 -13.96 -16.42
N GLY A 122 15.51 -13.42 -15.25
CA GLY A 122 15.66 -14.18 -14.02
C GLY A 122 15.31 -13.43 -12.74
N VAL A 123 15.64 -14.07 -11.63
CA VAL A 123 15.54 -13.53 -10.28
C VAL A 123 16.94 -13.27 -9.74
N TYR A 124 17.10 -12.13 -9.10
CA TYR A 124 18.36 -11.62 -8.61
C TYR A 124 18.21 -11.20 -7.14
N ARG A 125 19.33 -11.26 -6.42
CA ARG A 125 19.52 -10.59 -5.15
C ARG A 125 20.45 -9.41 -5.37
N GLY A 126 20.01 -8.21 -5.00
CA GLY A 126 20.81 -7.00 -5.00
C GLY A 126 21.13 -6.55 -3.58
N SER A 127 22.31 -5.95 -3.38
CA SER A 127 22.64 -5.16 -2.19
C SER A 127 22.35 -3.68 -2.46
N ARG A 128 21.58 -3.01 -1.61
CA ARG A 128 21.20 -1.60 -1.81
C ARG A 128 22.41 -0.68 -1.70
N ASP A 129 23.37 -1.01 -0.85
CA ASP A 129 24.60 -0.22 -0.66
C ASP A 129 25.65 -0.48 -1.75
N ASP A 130 25.94 -1.75 -2.04
CA ASP A 130 27.08 -2.10 -2.90
C ASP A 130 26.73 -2.10 -4.40
N ARG A 131 25.45 -1.94 -4.75
CA ARG A 131 24.93 -2.06 -6.13
C ARG A 131 25.36 -3.37 -6.83
N THR A 132 25.70 -4.40 -6.07
CA THR A 132 26.07 -5.72 -6.57
C THR A 132 24.83 -6.58 -6.72
N SER A 133 24.79 -7.39 -7.78
CA SER A 133 23.70 -8.32 -8.06
C SER A 133 24.18 -9.74 -8.24
N LEU A 134 23.58 -10.66 -7.50
CA LEU A 134 23.74 -12.09 -7.67
C LEU A 134 22.49 -12.66 -8.34
N ARG A 135 22.65 -13.31 -9.49
CA ARG A 135 21.56 -14.05 -10.12
C ARG A 135 21.26 -15.31 -9.31
N LEU A 136 20.06 -15.38 -8.76
CA LEU A 136 19.57 -16.52 -7.98
C LEU A 136 18.92 -17.58 -8.86
N TRP A 137 18.25 -17.17 -9.94
CA TRP A 137 17.54 -18.09 -10.81
C TRP A 137 17.45 -17.57 -12.23
N SER A 138 17.77 -18.44 -13.20
CA SER A 138 17.66 -18.16 -14.61
C SER A 138 16.32 -18.67 -15.13
N HIS A 139 15.32 -17.77 -15.22
CA HIS A 139 14.02 -18.10 -15.79
C HIS A 139 13.45 -16.91 -16.58
N PRO A 140 13.04 -17.11 -17.84
CA PRO A 140 12.58 -16.02 -18.68
C PRO A 140 11.16 -15.56 -18.31
N ASN A 141 10.83 -14.34 -18.73
CA ASN A 141 9.48 -13.77 -18.76
C ASN A 141 8.76 -13.72 -17.40
N ILE A 142 9.50 -13.53 -16.30
CA ILE A 142 8.91 -13.31 -14.99
C ILE A 142 8.20 -11.95 -14.98
N SER A 143 6.91 -11.95 -14.70
CA SER A 143 6.08 -10.73 -14.66
C SER A 143 5.68 -10.33 -13.24
N ARG A 144 5.58 -11.29 -12.33
CA ARG A 144 5.28 -11.07 -10.91
C ARG A 144 5.82 -12.21 -10.08
N PHE A 145 6.24 -11.92 -8.86
CA PHE A 145 6.51 -12.93 -7.85
C PHE A 145 6.07 -12.46 -6.45
N GLU A 146 5.90 -13.42 -5.55
CA GLU A 146 5.67 -13.22 -4.12
C GLU A 146 6.53 -14.22 -3.33
N ILE A 147 7.04 -13.80 -2.17
CA ILE A 147 7.89 -14.63 -1.31
C ILE A 147 7.16 -14.90 0.01
N LEU A 148 6.95 -16.16 0.34
CA LEU A 148 6.36 -16.61 1.59
C LEU A 148 7.46 -17.27 2.42
N VAL A 149 8.15 -16.47 3.22
CA VAL A 149 9.34 -16.90 3.98
C VAL A 149 8.98 -18.05 4.94
N ASP A 150 7.92 -17.89 5.74
CA ASP A 150 7.48 -18.89 6.72
C ASP A 150 7.05 -20.21 6.09
N ALA A 151 6.53 -20.15 4.86
CA ALA A 151 6.10 -21.33 4.11
C ALA A 151 7.24 -21.93 3.26
N ASN A 152 8.43 -21.32 3.26
CA ASN A 152 9.53 -21.65 2.36
C ASN A 152 9.11 -21.69 0.88
N LEU A 153 8.28 -20.74 0.42
CA LEU A 153 7.77 -20.72 -0.96
C LEU A 153 8.08 -19.43 -1.70
N PHE A 154 8.58 -19.58 -2.91
CA PHE A 154 8.62 -18.55 -3.94
C PHE A 154 7.51 -18.84 -4.96
N LEU A 155 6.58 -17.91 -5.11
CA LEU A 155 5.47 -18.00 -6.05
C LEU A 155 5.74 -17.03 -7.20
N CYS A 156 5.64 -17.47 -8.44
CA CYS A 156 5.82 -16.56 -9.57
C CYS A 156 4.92 -16.84 -10.76
N LEU A 157 4.68 -15.78 -11.54
CA LEU A 157 4.04 -15.83 -12.84
C LEU A 157 5.11 -15.57 -13.90
N ALA A 158 5.34 -16.55 -14.77
CA ALA A 158 6.30 -16.45 -15.85
C ALA A 158 5.68 -16.89 -17.18
N GLY A 159 5.60 -15.98 -18.16
CA GLY A 159 5.04 -16.31 -19.48
C GLY A 159 3.61 -16.86 -19.47
N GLY A 160 2.79 -16.51 -18.48
CA GLY A 160 1.44 -17.03 -18.31
C GLY A 160 1.35 -18.38 -17.57
N VAL A 161 2.47 -18.88 -17.05
CA VAL A 161 2.52 -20.09 -16.22
C VAL A 161 2.73 -19.68 -14.76
N PHE A 162 1.90 -20.20 -13.87
CA PHE A 162 2.05 -20.00 -12.43
C PHE A 162 2.88 -21.14 -11.83
N LEU A 163 3.99 -20.77 -11.21
CA LEU A 163 5.02 -21.67 -10.72
C LEU A 163 5.22 -21.49 -9.22
N THR A 164 5.61 -22.59 -8.56
CA THR A 164 6.12 -22.56 -7.18
C THR A 164 7.51 -23.16 -7.14
N VAL A 165 8.38 -22.56 -6.34
CA VAL A 165 9.75 -23.02 -6.09
C VAL A 165 10.02 -22.92 -4.59
N PRO A 166 10.71 -23.89 -3.96
CA PRO A 166 11.19 -23.74 -2.59
C PRO A 166 12.02 -22.46 -2.44
N PHE A 167 11.67 -21.59 -1.50
CA PHE A 167 12.39 -20.33 -1.33
C PHE A 167 13.85 -20.56 -0.91
N SER A 168 14.13 -21.59 -0.13
CA SER A 168 15.46 -21.96 0.33
C SER A 168 16.42 -22.25 -0.84
N THR A 169 15.98 -23.01 -1.84
CA THR A 169 16.82 -23.35 -3.01
C THR A 169 17.02 -22.16 -3.93
N LEU A 170 16.02 -21.29 -4.04
CA LEU A 170 16.13 -20.01 -4.75
C LEU A 170 17.11 -19.07 -4.02
N LYS A 171 17.00 -18.96 -2.70
CA LYS A 171 17.83 -18.09 -1.84
C LYS A 171 19.31 -18.45 -1.97
N THR A 172 19.66 -19.72 -2.12
CA THR A 172 21.04 -20.19 -2.28
C THR A 172 21.53 -20.23 -3.72
N GLY A 173 20.66 -19.97 -4.71
CA GLY A 173 21.00 -20.09 -6.12
C GLY A 173 21.20 -21.54 -6.59
N THR A 174 20.69 -22.52 -5.85
CA THR A 174 20.86 -23.96 -6.14
C THR A 174 19.62 -24.60 -6.75
N CYS A 175 18.62 -23.80 -7.13
CA CYS A 175 17.36 -24.25 -7.72
C CYS A 175 17.60 -25.16 -8.93
N GLN A 176 17.13 -26.40 -8.84
CA GLN A 176 17.14 -27.38 -9.92
C GLN A 176 15.83 -27.36 -10.70
N PRO A 177 15.79 -27.87 -11.95
CA PRO A 177 14.54 -27.99 -12.69
C PRO A 177 13.47 -28.83 -11.98
N SER A 178 13.87 -29.81 -11.16
CA SER A 178 12.97 -30.63 -10.34
C SER A 178 12.29 -29.87 -9.20
N ASP A 179 12.86 -28.74 -8.78
CA ASP A 179 12.31 -27.91 -7.71
C ASP A 179 11.17 -27.00 -8.21
N VAL A 180 11.03 -26.87 -9.53
CA VAL A 180 10.05 -25.99 -10.16
C VAL A 180 8.77 -26.76 -10.42
N ILE A 181 7.74 -26.46 -9.63
CA ILE A 181 6.42 -27.07 -9.78
C ILE A 181 5.53 -26.15 -10.61
N ARG A 182 5.03 -26.68 -11.73
CA ARG A 182 4.04 -26.00 -12.59
C ARG A 182 2.64 -26.25 -12.03
N VAL A 183 2.02 -25.21 -11.47
CA VAL A 183 0.70 -25.31 -10.83
C VAL A 183 -0.43 -25.09 -11.85
N ASN A 184 -0.29 -24.09 -12.72
CA ASN A 184 -1.31 -23.81 -13.73
C ASN A 184 -0.77 -23.00 -14.91
N GLU A 185 -1.52 -22.99 -16.01
CA GLU A 185 -1.18 -22.33 -17.26
C GLU A 185 -2.29 -21.40 -17.73
N HIS A 186 -1.92 -20.44 -18.59
CA HIS A 186 -2.78 -19.35 -19.06
C HIS A 186 -3.28 -18.44 -17.93
N ILE A 187 -2.43 -18.23 -16.92
CA ILE A 187 -2.71 -17.36 -15.79
C ILE A 187 -2.36 -15.92 -16.18
N ALA A 188 -3.32 -15.01 -15.96
CA ALA A 188 -3.14 -13.58 -16.22
C ALA A 188 -2.74 -12.81 -14.96
N TYR A 189 -3.12 -13.31 -13.78
CA TYR A 189 -2.97 -12.61 -12.52
C TYR A 189 -2.90 -13.60 -11.35
N PHE A 190 -2.10 -13.28 -10.34
CA PHE A 190 -2.23 -13.90 -9.02
C PHE A 190 -2.08 -12.86 -7.89
N THR A 191 -2.63 -13.20 -6.74
CA THR A 191 -2.51 -12.48 -5.46
C THR A 191 -2.39 -13.46 -4.32
N VAL A 192 -1.80 -13.02 -3.21
CA VAL A 192 -1.59 -13.81 -2.00
C VAL A 192 -2.01 -12.99 -0.80
N ALA A 193 -2.57 -13.64 0.22
CA ALA A 193 -2.82 -13.01 1.51
C ALA A 193 -2.65 -14.00 2.65
N PRO A 194 -2.21 -13.55 3.84
CA PRO A 194 -2.23 -14.38 5.03
C PRO A 194 -3.68 -14.73 5.41
N GLN A 195 -3.90 -15.96 5.86
CA GLN A 195 -5.17 -16.37 6.43
C GLN A 195 -5.31 -15.78 7.83
N THR A 196 -6.39 -15.03 8.06
CA THR A 196 -6.64 -14.32 9.32
C THR A 196 -7.79 -14.93 10.12
N ALA A 197 -8.02 -16.24 9.97
CA ALA A 197 -9.07 -16.96 10.71
C ALA A 197 -8.52 -17.49 12.06
N PRO A 198 -9.35 -17.56 13.12
CA PRO A 198 -8.89 -18.01 14.43
C PRO A 198 -8.47 -19.48 14.33
N GLY A 199 -7.24 -19.79 14.71
CA GLY A 199 -6.69 -21.15 14.65
C GLY A 199 -6.22 -21.61 13.28
N VAL A 200 -6.28 -20.76 12.23
CA VAL A 200 -5.73 -21.06 10.91
C VAL A 200 -4.55 -20.13 10.66
N SER A 201 -3.36 -20.69 10.61
CA SER A 201 -2.14 -20.01 10.18
C SER A 201 -1.76 -20.48 8.78
N GLY A 202 -1.16 -19.61 7.98
CA GLY A 202 -0.78 -19.90 6.61
C GLY A 202 -1.26 -18.85 5.63
N TYR A 203 -1.16 -19.18 4.34
CA TYR A 203 -1.44 -18.26 3.25
C TYR A 203 -2.56 -18.81 2.36
N ARG A 204 -3.29 -17.90 1.72
CA ARG A 204 -4.20 -18.21 0.62
C ARG A 204 -3.68 -17.55 -0.64
N VAL A 205 -3.65 -18.32 -1.71
CA VAL A 205 -3.24 -17.89 -3.05
C VAL A 205 -4.48 -17.87 -3.94
N CYS A 206 -4.62 -16.84 -4.75
CA CYS A 206 -5.66 -16.75 -5.76
C CYS A 206 -5.00 -16.52 -7.12
N ILE A 207 -5.31 -17.37 -8.09
CA ILE A 207 -4.89 -17.22 -9.48
C ILE A 207 -6.12 -17.01 -10.36
N ALA A 208 -5.94 -16.30 -11.47
CA ALA A 208 -7.01 -16.08 -12.41
C ALA A 208 -6.56 -16.29 -13.86
N LYS A 209 -7.37 -17.06 -14.60
CA LYS A 209 -7.38 -17.06 -16.06
C LYS A 209 -8.32 -15.97 -16.52
N ASN A 210 -7.89 -15.19 -17.49
CA ASN A 210 -8.66 -14.04 -17.95
C ASN A 210 -8.81 -14.04 -19.47
N SER A 211 -10.00 -13.68 -19.93
CA SER A 211 -10.32 -13.41 -21.32
C SER A 211 -11.07 -12.08 -21.41
N SER A 212 -11.27 -11.55 -22.62
CA SER A 212 -12.00 -10.29 -22.84
C SER A 212 -13.48 -10.33 -22.42
N LYS A 213 -14.04 -11.52 -22.19
CA LYS A 213 -15.46 -11.73 -21.86
C LYS A 213 -15.69 -12.45 -20.54
N SER A 214 -14.66 -13.05 -19.95
CA SER A 214 -14.83 -13.90 -18.76
C SER A 214 -13.51 -14.18 -18.06
N CYS A 215 -13.61 -14.59 -16.80
CA CYS A 215 -12.48 -15.09 -16.03
C CYS A 215 -12.84 -16.38 -15.27
N ILE A 216 -11.83 -17.21 -15.04
CA ILE A 216 -11.90 -18.37 -14.13
C ILE A 216 -10.94 -18.08 -12.99
N ILE A 217 -11.45 -18.12 -11.77
CA ILE A 217 -10.69 -17.86 -10.55
C ILE A 217 -10.53 -19.17 -9.79
N LYS A 218 -9.30 -19.47 -9.37
CA LYS A 218 -8.97 -20.60 -8.51
C LYS A 218 -8.30 -20.08 -7.25
N THR A 219 -8.76 -20.56 -6.09
CA THR A 219 -8.11 -20.28 -4.81
C THR A 219 -7.45 -21.53 -4.27
N PHE A 220 -6.31 -21.35 -3.62
CA PHE A 220 -5.53 -22.41 -3.01
C PHE A 220 -5.16 -22.00 -1.59
N ASP A 221 -5.18 -22.97 -0.69
CA ASP A 221 -4.54 -22.80 0.61
C ASP A 221 -3.12 -23.37 0.51
N VAL A 222 -2.17 -22.65 1.12
CA VAL A 222 -0.79 -23.13 1.24
C VAL A 222 -0.78 -24.12 2.38
N ASP A 223 -0.55 -25.38 2.06
CA ASP A 223 -0.41 -26.43 3.05
C ASP A 223 1.06 -26.48 3.50
N ALA A 224 1.28 -26.42 4.80
CA ALA A 224 2.61 -26.55 5.39
C ALA A 224 3.00 -28.03 5.42
N VAL A 225 3.03 -28.68 4.25
CA VAL A 225 3.39 -30.10 4.18
C VAL A 225 4.90 -30.20 4.32
N GLU A 226 5.33 -30.76 5.45
CA GLU A 226 6.63 -31.43 5.57
C GLU A 226 6.69 -32.54 4.51
N SER A 227 7.46 -32.29 3.47
CA SER A 227 8.12 -33.24 2.57
C SER A 227 7.50 -34.64 2.40
N SER A 228 6.86 -34.84 1.25
CA SER A 228 6.98 -36.04 0.39
C SER A 228 6.90 -37.43 1.04
N VAL A 229 5.74 -38.07 0.96
CA VAL A 229 5.63 -39.53 0.87
C VAL A 229 5.41 -39.89 -0.60
N GLY A 230 6.41 -40.50 -1.27
CA GLY A 230 6.18 -41.19 -2.55
C GLY A 230 6.79 -40.61 -3.83
N GLY A 231 7.89 -39.85 -3.78
CA GLY A 231 8.76 -39.61 -4.96
C GLY A 231 8.21 -38.69 -6.07
N GLN A 232 6.96 -38.24 -5.99
CA GLN A 232 6.44 -37.12 -6.78
C GLN A 232 6.30 -35.91 -5.85
N GLN A 233 6.94 -34.79 -6.21
CA GLN A 233 6.75 -33.53 -5.48
C GLN A 233 5.32 -33.05 -5.70
N ALA A 234 4.46 -33.28 -4.70
CA ALA A 234 3.12 -32.74 -4.70
C ALA A 234 3.20 -31.20 -4.58
N SER A 235 2.33 -30.50 -5.30
CA SER A 235 2.19 -29.05 -5.18
C SER A 235 1.89 -28.69 -3.72
N PRO A 236 2.60 -27.71 -3.12
CA PRO A 236 2.31 -27.23 -1.76
C PRO A 236 1.00 -26.41 -1.68
N LEU A 237 0.34 -26.23 -2.82
CA LEU A 237 -0.93 -25.54 -2.96
C LEU A 237 -2.07 -26.54 -3.11
N VAL A 238 -3.01 -26.50 -2.17
CA VAL A 238 -4.23 -27.32 -2.17
C VAL A 238 -5.38 -26.48 -2.72
N LEU A 239 -5.98 -26.91 -3.83
CA LEU A 239 -7.12 -26.22 -4.45
C LEU A 239 -8.32 -26.21 -3.49
N THR A 240 -8.83 -25.03 -3.17
CA THR A 240 -9.98 -24.86 -2.28
C THR A 240 -11.26 -24.51 -3.00
N GLN A 241 -11.20 -23.64 -4.01
CA GLN A 241 -12.36 -23.23 -4.81
C GLN A 241 -11.96 -22.97 -6.26
N GLU A 242 -12.90 -23.22 -7.17
CA GLU A 242 -12.81 -22.85 -8.58
C GLU A 242 -14.17 -22.35 -9.06
N PHE A 243 -14.21 -21.17 -9.67
CA PHE A 243 -15.45 -20.58 -10.15
C PHE A 243 -15.25 -19.66 -11.35
N TYR A 244 -16.34 -19.49 -12.10
CA TYR A 244 -16.39 -18.72 -13.34
C TYR A 244 -17.16 -17.41 -13.15
N ILE A 245 -16.65 -16.32 -13.72
CA ILE A 245 -17.35 -15.03 -13.82
C ILE A 245 -17.41 -14.61 -15.29
N PRO A 246 -18.60 -14.27 -15.84
CA PRO A 246 -18.79 -13.86 -17.23
C PRO A 246 -18.36 -12.40 -17.47
N ARG A 247 -17.25 -11.97 -16.89
CA ARG A 247 -16.62 -10.66 -17.12
C ARG A 247 -15.11 -10.79 -17.00
N GLU A 248 -14.40 -9.92 -17.71
CA GLU A 248 -12.95 -9.77 -17.60
C GLU A 248 -12.58 -9.29 -16.18
N LEU A 249 -11.55 -9.89 -15.59
CA LEU A 249 -10.99 -9.51 -14.30
C LEU A 249 -9.84 -8.50 -14.48
N TYR A 250 -9.83 -7.44 -13.67
CA TYR A 250 -8.73 -6.48 -13.62
C TYR A 250 -7.86 -6.66 -12.38
N SER A 251 -8.46 -6.95 -11.23
CA SER A 251 -7.72 -7.33 -10.02
C SER A 251 -8.58 -8.14 -9.07
N ALA A 252 -7.92 -8.85 -8.16
CA ALA A 252 -8.57 -9.59 -7.09
C ALA A 252 -7.77 -9.42 -5.80
N GLN A 253 -8.46 -9.39 -4.68
CA GLN A 253 -7.90 -9.25 -3.34
C GLN A 253 -8.58 -10.19 -2.38
N ILE A 254 -7.77 -10.97 -1.67
CA ILE A 254 -8.26 -11.92 -0.69
C ILE A 254 -8.59 -11.16 0.59
N LEU A 255 -9.84 -11.32 1.03
CA LEU A 255 -10.32 -10.93 2.34
C LEU A 255 -10.44 -12.20 3.21
N ARG A 256 -10.75 -12.04 4.49
CA ARG A 256 -10.76 -13.16 5.46
C ARG A 256 -11.65 -14.35 5.05
N ARG A 257 -12.83 -14.10 4.49
CA ARG A 257 -13.81 -15.14 4.06
C ARG A 257 -14.33 -14.94 2.64
N SER A 258 -13.79 -13.96 1.94
CA SER A 258 -14.32 -13.50 0.66
C SER A 258 -13.21 -13.00 -0.24
N LEU A 259 -13.51 -12.83 -1.51
CA LEU A 259 -12.65 -12.25 -2.50
C LEU A 259 -13.29 -10.96 -2.99
N ALA A 260 -12.61 -9.83 -2.83
CA ALA A 260 -12.98 -8.60 -3.51
C ALA A 260 -12.41 -8.65 -4.94
N VAL A 261 -13.27 -8.56 -5.94
CA VAL A 261 -12.89 -8.60 -7.35
C VAL A 261 -13.23 -7.29 -8.04
N ALA A 262 -12.26 -6.77 -8.78
CA ALA A 262 -12.44 -5.67 -9.71
C ALA A 262 -12.58 -6.27 -11.12
N LEU A 263 -13.78 -6.17 -11.66
CA LEU A 263 -14.19 -6.72 -12.94
C LEU A 263 -14.45 -5.59 -13.93
N LYS A 264 -14.43 -5.90 -15.22
CA LYS A 264 -14.87 -4.96 -16.26
C LYS A 264 -16.26 -4.44 -15.95
N ALA A 265 -16.35 -3.11 -15.82
CA ALA A 265 -17.62 -2.43 -15.61
C ALA A 265 -18.57 -2.72 -16.77
N ASP A 266 -19.85 -2.90 -16.45
CA ASP A 266 -20.93 -2.99 -17.42
C ASP A 266 -21.86 -1.77 -17.26
N LYS A 267 -22.88 -1.65 -18.10
CA LYS A 267 -23.80 -0.50 -18.07
C LYS A 267 -24.52 -0.32 -16.72
N LEU A 268 -24.57 -1.35 -15.87
CA LEU A 268 -25.34 -1.41 -14.63
C LEU A 268 -24.46 -1.44 -13.37
N GLN A 269 -23.14 -1.62 -13.52
CA GLN A 269 -22.24 -1.86 -12.39
C GLN A 269 -20.86 -1.26 -12.63
N LEU A 270 -20.33 -0.59 -11.60
CA LEU A 270 -18.96 -0.05 -11.58
C LEU A 270 -17.86 -1.12 -11.42
N GLY A 271 -18.23 -2.41 -11.48
CA GLY A 271 -17.28 -3.51 -11.61
C GLY A 271 -16.67 -4.05 -10.32
N PHE A 272 -17.02 -3.55 -9.13
CA PHE A 272 -16.58 -4.14 -7.86
C PHE A 272 -17.61 -5.09 -7.25
N GLU A 273 -17.19 -6.33 -7.00
CA GLU A 273 -18.00 -7.35 -6.32
C GLU A 273 -17.21 -8.02 -5.19
N ILE A 274 -17.94 -8.49 -4.18
CA ILE A 274 -17.43 -9.39 -3.14
C ILE A 274 -18.01 -10.79 -3.41
N VAL A 275 -17.13 -11.76 -3.56
CA VAL A 275 -17.47 -13.18 -3.68
C VAL A 275 -17.20 -13.88 -2.36
N VAL A 276 -18.21 -14.49 -1.75
CA VAL A 276 -18.02 -15.29 -0.52
C VAL A 276 -17.40 -16.64 -0.90
N LEU A 277 -16.24 -16.99 -0.35
CA LEU A 277 -15.50 -18.17 -0.80
C LEU A 277 -16.20 -19.50 -0.46
N ALA A 278 -17.01 -19.54 0.60
CA ALA A 278 -17.70 -20.75 1.02
C ALA A 278 -18.95 -21.09 0.18
N THR A 279 -19.69 -20.07 -0.26
CA THR A 279 -20.95 -20.25 -0.99
C THR A 279 -20.85 -19.85 -2.47
N LEU A 280 -19.79 -19.12 -2.84
CA LEU A 280 -19.58 -18.48 -4.14
C LEU A 280 -20.65 -17.44 -4.48
N ASP A 281 -21.39 -16.97 -3.48
CA ASP A 281 -22.36 -15.88 -3.64
C ASP A 281 -21.64 -14.57 -3.93
N ARG A 282 -22.18 -13.85 -4.92
CA ARG A 282 -21.64 -12.59 -5.40
C ARG A 282 -22.54 -11.44 -4.95
N SER A 283 -21.93 -10.45 -4.33
CA SER A 283 -22.60 -9.23 -3.88
C SER A 283 -21.90 -8.01 -4.45
N LYS A 284 -22.67 -6.97 -4.80
CA LYS A 284 -22.08 -5.69 -5.20
C LYS A 284 -21.39 -5.05 -4.00
N LEU A 285 -20.20 -4.52 -4.21
CA LEU A 285 -19.49 -3.79 -3.14
C LEU A 285 -20.14 -2.42 -2.86
N LEU A 286 -20.55 -1.74 -3.92
CA LEU A 286 -21.02 -0.35 -3.86
C LEU A 286 -22.53 -0.30 -3.74
N SER A 287 -23.01 0.48 -2.77
CA SER A 287 -24.42 0.76 -2.58
C SER A 287 -24.87 1.83 -3.58
N PRO A 288 -26.02 1.64 -4.26
CA PRO A 288 -26.55 2.65 -5.19
C PRO A 288 -26.76 3.99 -4.48
N SER A 289 -26.22 5.07 -5.04
CA SER A 289 -26.42 6.42 -4.50
C SER A 289 -26.29 7.48 -5.60
N PRO A 290 -26.97 8.63 -5.47
CA PRO A 290 -26.87 9.72 -6.46
C PRO A 290 -25.44 10.23 -6.64
N SER A 291 -24.64 10.18 -5.56
CA SER A 291 -23.25 10.65 -5.62
C SER A 291 -22.36 9.72 -6.45
N LEU A 292 -22.72 8.44 -6.52
CA LEU A 292 -22.04 7.46 -7.36
C LEU A 292 -22.37 7.66 -8.85
N ASP A 293 -23.59 8.11 -9.16
CA ASP A 293 -24.04 8.40 -10.53
C ASP A 293 -23.31 9.61 -11.15
N LEU A 294 -22.77 10.50 -10.31
CA LEU A 294 -21.96 11.66 -10.72
C LEU A 294 -20.53 11.27 -11.11
N LEU A 295 -20.09 10.03 -10.81
CA LEU A 295 -18.75 9.59 -11.15
C LEU A 295 -18.61 9.34 -12.67
N PRO A 296 -17.41 9.54 -13.24
CA PRO A 296 -17.16 9.23 -14.64
C PRO A 296 -17.39 7.73 -14.91
N LYS A 297 -18.25 7.42 -15.88
CA LYS A 297 -18.69 6.04 -16.18
C LYS A 297 -17.65 5.19 -16.93
N ASN A 298 -16.59 5.80 -17.44
CA ASN A 298 -15.54 5.15 -18.22
C ASN A 298 -14.22 5.05 -17.42
N CYS A 299 -14.32 4.49 -16.21
CA CYS A 299 -13.17 4.22 -15.35
C CYS A 299 -12.99 2.71 -15.18
N LYS A 300 -11.75 2.25 -15.27
CA LYS A 300 -11.36 0.86 -15.04
C LYS A 300 -11.21 0.65 -13.52
N PRO A 301 -11.94 -0.29 -12.89
CA PRO A 301 -11.73 -0.57 -11.47
C PRO A 301 -10.37 -1.26 -11.28
N MET A 302 -9.61 -0.81 -10.29
CA MET A 302 -8.20 -1.21 -10.11
C MET A 302 -7.94 -1.91 -8.78
N GLY A 303 -8.55 -1.46 -7.68
CA GLY A 303 -8.35 -2.10 -6.38
C GLY A 303 -9.16 -1.51 -5.25
N LEU A 304 -9.21 -2.23 -4.14
CA LEU A 304 -9.84 -1.84 -2.89
C LEU A 304 -8.80 -1.85 -1.77
N TYR A 305 -8.75 -0.85 -0.91
CA TYR A 305 -7.72 -0.80 0.13
C TYR A 305 -8.33 -0.45 1.46
N ARG A 306 -8.10 -1.28 2.47
CA ARG A 306 -8.58 -0.99 3.83
C ARG A 306 -7.74 0.13 4.43
N ILE A 307 -8.39 1.23 4.82
CA ILE A 307 -7.81 2.36 5.54
C ILE A 307 -8.55 2.50 6.86
N SER A 308 -7.93 2.00 7.94
CA SER A 308 -8.51 1.93 9.28
C SER A 308 -9.86 1.18 9.29
N ASP A 309 -10.98 1.90 9.43
CA ASP A 309 -12.35 1.37 9.44
C ASP A 309 -13.13 1.57 8.13
N THR A 310 -12.47 2.18 7.15
CA THR A 310 -13.04 2.54 5.85
C THR A 310 -12.27 1.82 4.74
N PHE A 311 -12.76 1.93 3.52
CA PHE A 311 -12.06 1.42 2.34
C PHE A 311 -11.87 2.51 1.30
N LEU A 312 -10.70 2.56 0.69
CA LEU A 312 -10.40 3.36 -0.48
C LEU A 312 -10.66 2.50 -1.72
N VAL A 313 -11.59 2.93 -2.57
CA VAL A 313 -11.87 2.32 -3.86
C VAL A 313 -11.08 3.08 -4.91
N CYS A 314 -10.23 2.37 -5.66
CA CYS A 314 -9.39 2.95 -6.71
C CYS A 314 -9.84 2.47 -8.08
N PHE A 315 -10.11 3.42 -8.96
CA PHE A 315 -10.16 3.25 -10.40
C PHE A 315 -8.92 3.85 -11.04
N ASP A 316 -8.73 3.59 -12.33
CA ASP A 316 -7.62 4.13 -13.12
C ASP A 316 -7.60 5.65 -13.24
N LYS A 317 -8.73 6.35 -13.05
CA LYS A 317 -8.85 7.82 -13.15
C LYS A 317 -9.32 8.52 -11.89
N ILE A 318 -9.95 7.79 -10.97
CA ILE A 318 -10.51 8.34 -9.75
C ILE A 318 -10.30 7.41 -8.55
N GLY A 319 -10.41 7.98 -7.35
CA GLY A 319 -10.50 7.21 -6.11
C GLY A 319 -11.43 7.89 -5.11
N PHE A 320 -12.11 7.10 -4.29
CA PHE A 320 -13.00 7.62 -3.25
C PHE A 320 -13.14 6.63 -2.09
N TYR A 321 -13.58 7.12 -0.94
CA TYR A 321 -13.74 6.31 0.25
C TYR A 321 -15.16 5.74 0.35
N ILE A 322 -15.27 4.52 0.87
CA ILE A 322 -16.52 3.89 1.26
C ILE A 322 -16.47 3.40 2.71
N ASP A 323 -17.64 3.30 3.33
CA ASP A 323 -17.82 2.60 4.61
C ASP A 323 -17.88 1.07 4.41
N ARG A 324 -18.10 0.32 5.50
CA ARG A 324 -18.26 -1.14 5.46
C ARG A 324 -19.55 -1.58 4.77
N GLY A 325 -20.54 -0.69 4.65
CA GLY A 325 -21.80 -0.92 3.96
C GLY A 325 -21.78 -0.56 2.48
N GLY A 326 -20.62 -0.16 1.93
CA GLY A 326 -20.49 0.20 0.52
C GLY A 326 -20.98 1.60 0.17
N ASN A 327 -21.32 2.43 1.16
CA ASN A 327 -21.73 3.81 0.92
C ASN A 327 -20.51 4.69 0.77
N MET A 328 -20.53 5.58 -0.22
CA MET A 328 -19.48 6.59 -0.35
C MET A 328 -19.50 7.49 0.89
N ILE A 329 -18.32 7.70 1.46
CA ILE A 329 -18.11 8.62 2.57
C ILE A 329 -17.27 9.78 2.08
N ARG A 330 -17.52 10.96 2.65
CA ARG A 330 -16.81 12.20 2.29
C ARG A 330 -16.95 12.49 0.79
N ASN A 331 -18.19 12.63 0.31
CA ASN A 331 -18.51 12.77 -1.12
C ASN A 331 -17.75 13.91 -1.83
N GLU A 332 -17.30 14.92 -1.10
CA GLU A 332 -16.49 16.01 -1.62
C GLU A 332 -15.03 15.61 -1.90
N LEU A 333 -14.56 14.48 -1.39
CA LEU A 333 -13.18 13.97 -1.51
C LEU A 333 -13.07 12.84 -2.54
N VAL A 334 -13.59 13.09 -3.74
CA VAL A 334 -13.25 12.26 -4.90
C VAL A 334 -11.88 12.70 -5.41
N MET A 335 -10.89 11.82 -5.24
CA MET A 335 -9.57 12.00 -5.82
C MET A 335 -9.65 11.79 -7.32
N ARG A 336 -9.08 12.70 -8.10
CA ARG A 336 -8.89 12.56 -9.54
C ARG A 336 -7.40 12.43 -9.79
N TRP A 337 -7.01 11.39 -10.49
CA TRP A 337 -5.63 11.20 -10.87
C TRP A 337 -5.31 12.10 -12.07
N GLU A 338 -4.14 12.72 -12.06
CA GLU A 338 -3.68 13.57 -13.18
C GLU A 338 -3.56 12.75 -14.49
N SER A 339 -3.19 11.47 -14.35
CA SER A 339 -3.06 10.52 -15.46
C SER A 339 -3.70 9.18 -15.12
N THR A 340 -3.84 8.31 -16.13
CA THR A 340 -4.37 6.96 -15.95
C THR A 340 -3.40 6.11 -15.11
N CYS A 341 -3.82 5.72 -13.91
CA CYS A 341 -3.03 4.88 -13.02
C CYS A 341 -2.98 3.42 -13.52
N ILE A 342 -1.78 2.84 -13.49
CA ILE A 342 -1.55 1.44 -13.88
C ILE A 342 -1.41 0.49 -12.68
N SER A 343 -1.12 1.03 -11.49
CA SER A 343 -0.96 0.26 -10.25
C SER A 343 -1.17 1.16 -9.03
N PHE A 344 -1.51 0.56 -7.89
CA PHE A 344 -1.69 1.24 -6.61
C PHE A 344 -0.97 0.46 -5.51
N GLY A 345 -0.33 1.20 -4.61
CA GLY A 345 0.25 0.69 -3.37
C GLY A 345 -0.21 1.56 -2.20
N VAL A 346 -0.49 0.94 -1.06
CA VAL A 346 -0.83 1.65 0.17
C VAL A 346 0.25 1.38 1.20
N PHE A 347 0.82 2.46 1.73
CA PHE A 347 1.87 2.41 2.74
C PHE A 347 1.35 3.03 4.03
N SER A 348 1.48 2.32 5.14
CA SER A 348 1.23 2.90 6.46
C SER A 348 2.38 3.83 6.83
N THR A 349 2.10 4.94 7.51
CA THR A 349 3.12 5.89 7.99
C THR A 349 4.12 5.27 8.96
N SER A 350 3.75 4.15 9.62
CA SER A 350 4.68 3.32 10.39
C SER A 350 5.77 2.67 9.51
N SER A 351 5.46 2.39 8.24
CA SER A 351 6.39 1.84 7.25
C SER A 351 7.25 2.93 6.58
N LEU A 352 6.72 4.15 6.42
CA LEU A 352 7.47 5.29 5.86
C LEU A 352 8.65 5.73 6.75
N ARG A 353 8.59 5.55 8.08
CA ARG A 353 9.73 5.82 8.97
C ARG A 353 10.96 4.95 8.65
N ARG A 354 10.79 3.78 8.03
CA ARG A 354 11.91 2.91 7.62
C ARG A 354 12.49 3.28 6.26
N CYS A 355 11.72 3.93 5.38
CA CYS A 355 12.18 4.27 4.03
C CYS A 355 12.78 5.69 3.90
N LEU A 356 12.62 6.54 4.92
CA LEU A 356 13.00 7.96 4.90
C LEU A 356 14.08 8.35 5.92
N CYS A 357 14.75 7.40 6.58
CA CYS A 357 15.99 7.74 7.26
C CYS A 357 17.15 7.62 6.25
N PRO A 358 17.94 8.69 6.02
CA PRO A 358 19.13 8.64 5.20
C PRO A 358 20.20 7.72 5.79
#